data_AF-A0AAF0FG98-F1
#
_entry.id   AF-A0AAF0FG98-F1
#
_cell.length_a   1.000
_cell.length_b   1.000
_cell.length_c   1.000
_cell.angle_alpha   90.00
_cell.angle_beta   90.00
_cell.angle_gamma   90.00
#
_symmetry.space_group_name_H-M   'P 1'
#
loop_
_entity.id
_entity.type
_entity.pdbx_description
1 polymer ?
#
loop_
_entity_poly.entity_id
_entity_poly.type
_entity_poly.pdbx_seq_one_letter_code
_entity_poly.pdbx_strand_id
1 'polypeptide(L)'
;MSVKGSRRTSSLRDGAPAYPHIDVPDHVLYRHCSDQAPPVVRMKHLLNWTLHRSIPQALGAEPMPRLGKSSSRNVELALLHSIPPHVASALTEQEKQKLEEATPLLRKVIDDTLRDLNDGLIGISWLHQSKGKERETLKPHPRNESNLHAMKQLEGMRNQLQAELSSWTKQEEELSGLDAEARRLNELSHELSDSLHSDEDHRTEDERIAEEVAHGLTGAWPSDLDIDETQRWTATDLDQDTREQLEFAQNVLQCTEAMNEAISAQRQNLPSENIPGTETDERVPIIELSLDKIHAQLHRFQQLDEASKLYLEHVATRASEALQERTNAGLATFATETSGDFSSGAGEQQRLDRLLANIRQPSQSVTNETTPSWADARDLLRALARSK
;
A
#
# COMPACT_ATOMS: atom_id res chain seq x y z
N MET A 1 -60.03 -46.46 35.03
CA MET A 1 -59.26 -45.20 35.14
C MET A 1 -57.81 -45.49 34.78
N SER A 2 -57.33 -45.03 33.62
CA SER A 2 -55.95 -45.24 33.16
C SER A 2 -55.28 -43.88 32.98
N VAL A 3 -54.47 -43.48 33.95
CA VAL A 3 -53.77 -42.18 34.01
C VAL A 3 -52.29 -42.35 33.59
N LYS A 4 -52.03 -43.16 32.57
CA LYS A 4 -50.70 -43.33 31.97
C LYS A 4 -50.78 -42.92 30.50
N GLY A 5 -50.74 -41.63 30.23
CA GLY A 5 -50.78 -41.12 28.85
C GLY A 5 -50.61 -39.62 28.69
N SER A 6 -50.89 -38.81 29.71
CA SER A 6 -50.66 -37.36 29.64
C SER A 6 -49.21 -37.05 30.02
N ARG A 7 -48.31 -37.10 29.02
CA ARG A 7 -46.91 -36.70 29.19
C ARG A 7 -46.78 -35.19 28.99
N ARG A 8 -46.54 -34.50 30.11
CA ARG A 8 -45.87 -33.20 30.30
C ARG A 8 -45.68 -32.34 29.04
N THR A 9 -46.72 -31.60 28.66
CA THR A 9 -46.49 -30.25 28.13
C THR A 9 -45.94 -29.42 29.28
N SER A 10 -44.79 -28.77 29.09
CA SER A 10 -44.21 -27.90 30.11
C SER A 10 -45.17 -26.73 30.36
N SER A 11 -45.87 -26.73 31.49
CA SER A 11 -46.70 -25.60 31.93
C SER A 11 -45.89 -24.32 32.16
N LEU A 12 -44.56 -24.43 32.27
CA LEU A 12 -43.64 -23.31 32.49
C LEU A 12 -43.11 -22.69 31.19
N ARG A 13 -43.40 -23.29 30.03
CA ARG A 13 -42.79 -22.91 28.75
C ARG A 13 -43.83 -23.01 27.63
N ASP A 14 -44.81 -22.11 27.65
CA ASP A 14 -45.68 -21.71 26.51
C ASP A 14 -46.09 -22.79 25.50
N GLY A 15 -46.41 -24.01 25.95
CA GLY A 15 -46.81 -25.10 25.05
C GLY A 15 -45.67 -25.67 24.16
N ALA A 16 -44.41 -25.29 24.40
CA ALA A 16 -43.27 -25.81 23.67
C ALA A 16 -43.03 -27.30 23.99
N PRO A 17 -42.70 -28.14 22.97
CA PRO A 17 -42.44 -29.56 23.19
C PRO A 17 -41.21 -29.77 24.06
N ALA A 18 -41.29 -30.71 25.00
CA ALA A 18 -40.12 -31.12 25.78
C ALA A 18 -39.08 -31.78 24.86
N TYR A 19 -37.84 -31.29 24.91
CA TYR A 19 -36.74 -31.82 24.11
C TYR A 19 -36.25 -33.18 24.69
N PRO A 20 -36.10 -34.21 23.85
CA PRO A 20 -35.44 -35.46 24.24
C PRO A 20 -33.99 -35.25 24.66
N HIS A 21 -33.49 -36.05 25.60
CA HIS A 21 -32.09 -36.00 26.05
C HIS A 21 -31.11 -36.24 24.89
N ILE A 22 -29.90 -35.67 24.98
CA ILE A 22 -28.88 -35.72 23.92
C ILE A 22 -28.51 -37.17 23.55
N ASP A 23 -28.52 -38.09 24.52
CA ASP A 23 -28.16 -39.51 24.32
C ASP A 23 -29.17 -40.30 23.47
N VAL A 24 -30.36 -39.78 23.22
CA VAL A 24 -31.34 -40.47 22.38
C VAL A 24 -30.89 -40.38 20.93
N PRO A 25 -30.64 -41.50 20.23
CA PRO A 25 -30.16 -41.45 18.86
C PRO A 25 -31.23 -40.95 17.88
N ASP A 26 -30.80 -40.25 16.83
CA ASP A 26 -31.69 -39.50 15.92
C ASP A 26 -32.76 -40.39 15.25
N HIS A 27 -32.40 -41.64 14.93
CA HIS A 27 -33.32 -42.60 14.33
C HIS A 27 -34.46 -43.07 15.26
N VAL A 28 -34.43 -42.72 16.55
CA VAL A 28 -35.46 -43.11 17.54
C VAL A 28 -36.33 -41.92 17.96
N LEU A 29 -36.00 -40.70 17.54
CA LEU A 29 -36.71 -39.48 17.92
C LEU A 29 -38.22 -39.55 17.66
N TYR A 30 -38.65 -40.19 16.57
CA TYR A 30 -40.07 -40.35 16.24
C TYR A 30 -40.86 -41.13 17.29
N ARG A 31 -40.23 -42.01 18.07
CA ARG A 31 -40.89 -42.77 19.15
C ARG A 31 -41.23 -41.89 20.35
N HIS A 32 -40.59 -40.73 20.46
CA HIS A 32 -40.84 -39.77 21.53
C HIS A 32 -41.97 -38.78 21.20
N CYS A 33 -42.45 -38.77 19.96
CA CYS A 33 -43.67 -38.05 19.60
C CYS A 33 -44.90 -38.80 20.12
N SER A 34 -45.90 -38.07 20.64
CA SER A 34 -47.16 -38.69 21.05
C SER A 34 -47.91 -39.20 19.82
N ASP A 35 -48.31 -40.47 19.83
CA ASP A 35 -49.08 -41.07 18.73
C ASP A 35 -50.46 -40.40 18.55
N GLN A 36 -51.01 -39.83 19.62
CA GLN A 36 -52.29 -39.12 19.62
C GLN A 36 -52.23 -37.71 18.99
N ALA A 37 -51.04 -37.17 18.71
CA ALA A 37 -50.92 -35.84 18.11
C ALA A 37 -51.11 -35.90 16.59
N PRO A 38 -51.74 -34.87 15.97
CA PRO A 38 -51.86 -34.78 14.53
C PRO A 38 -50.49 -34.88 13.84
N PRO A 39 -50.40 -35.47 12.62
CA PRO A 39 -49.13 -35.66 11.92
C PRO A 39 -48.29 -34.38 11.80
N VAL A 40 -48.92 -33.23 11.50
CA VAL A 40 -48.25 -31.92 11.37
C VAL A 40 -47.60 -31.49 12.69
N VAL A 41 -48.25 -31.73 13.82
CA VAL A 41 -47.72 -31.43 15.15
C VAL A 41 -46.55 -32.35 15.49
N ARG A 42 -46.65 -33.64 15.15
CA ARG A 42 -45.53 -34.59 15.33
C ARG A 42 -44.31 -34.17 14.52
N MET A 43 -44.50 -33.73 13.28
CA MET A 43 -43.42 -33.22 12.45
C MET A 43 -42.82 -31.92 13.01
N LYS A 44 -43.65 -30.99 13.51
CA LYS A 44 -43.17 -29.78 14.19
C LYS A 44 -42.24 -30.14 15.36
N HIS A 45 -42.61 -31.13 16.16
CA HIS A 45 -41.76 -31.60 17.26
C HIS A 45 -40.46 -32.20 16.75
N LEU A 46 -40.51 -33.08 15.75
CA LEU A 46 -39.32 -33.68 15.14
C LEU A 46 -38.37 -32.62 14.58
N LEU A 47 -38.91 -31.68 13.79
CA LEU A 47 -38.14 -30.63 13.15
C LEU A 47 -37.51 -29.68 14.18
N ASN A 48 -38.25 -29.30 15.22
CA ASN A 48 -37.71 -28.48 16.30
C ASN A 48 -36.60 -29.22 17.05
N TRP A 49 -36.76 -30.52 17.33
CA TRP A 49 -35.73 -31.32 17.99
C TRP A 49 -34.47 -31.49 17.13
N THR A 50 -34.62 -31.74 15.84
CA THR A 50 -33.48 -31.87 14.92
C THR A 50 -32.77 -30.53 14.73
N LEU A 51 -33.51 -29.44 14.60
CA LEU A 51 -32.92 -28.10 14.48
C LEU A 51 -32.14 -27.73 15.75
N HIS A 52 -32.74 -27.91 16.93
CA HIS A 52 -32.09 -27.64 18.21
C HIS A 52 -30.79 -28.46 18.39
N ARG A 53 -30.76 -29.71 17.93
CA ARG A 53 -29.55 -30.56 17.95
C ARG A 53 -28.51 -30.17 16.90
N SER A 54 -28.93 -29.58 15.78
CA SER A 54 -28.02 -29.12 14.74
C SER A 54 -27.34 -27.77 15.05
N ILE A 55 -27.83 -27.01 16.05
CA ILE A 55 -27.22 -25.74 16.48
C ILE A 55 -25.70 -25.87 16.74
N PRO A 56 -25.21 -26.77 17.60
CA PRO A 56 -23.77 -26.90 17.85
C PRO A 56 -22.96 -27.25 16.59
N GLN A 57 -23.57 -27.97 15.65
CA GLN A 57 -22.94 -28.33 14.37
C GLN A 57 -22.88 -27.13 13.41
N ALA A 58 -23.95 -26.34 13.36
CA ALA A 58 -24.03 -25.11 12.56
C ALA A 58 -23.09 -24.02 13.08
N LEU A 59 -22.86 -23.98 14.39
CA LEU A 59 -21.90 -23.09 15.04
C LEU A 59 -20.45 -23.61 15.00
N GLY A 60 -20.20 -24.75 14.36
CA GLY A 60 -18.85 -25.32 14.24
C GLY A 60 -18.25 -25.87 15.54
N ALA A 61 -19.05 -25.97 16.62
CA ALA A 61 -18.61 -26.51 17.90
C ALA A 61 -18.46 -28.05 17.88
N GLU A 62 -19.26 -28.72 17.04
CA GLU A 62 -19.16 -30.17 16.81
C GLU A 62 -18.98 -30.48 15.31
N PRO A 63 -18.15 -31.46 14.94
CA PRO A 63 -18.02 -31.88 13.56
C PRO A 63 -19.33 -32.50 13.06
N MET A 64 -19.68 -32.25 11.79
CA MET A 64 -20.89 -32.77 11.18
C MET A 64 -20.96 -34.31 11.30
N PRO A 65 -22.10 -34.89 11.73
CA PRO A 65 -22.23 -36.33 11.91
C PRO A 65 -22.02 -37.02 10.56
N ARG A 66 -20.90 -37.74 10.44
CA ARG A 66 -20.61 -38.55 9.27
C ARG A 66 -21.61 -39.70 9.26
N LEU A 67 -22.54 -39.68 8.30
CA LEU A 67 -23.39 -40.83 7.99
C LEU A 67 -22.47 -42.03 7.74
N GLY A 68 -22.34 -42.90 8.73
CA GLY A 68 -21.53 -44.10 8.63
C GLY A 68 -22.04 -44.96 7.47
N LYS A 69 -21.13 -45.51 6.67
CA LYS A 69 -21.40 -46.43 5.53
C LYS A 69 -22.19 -47.71 5.90
N SER A 70 -22.68 -47.85 7.14
CA SER A 70 -23.24 -49.08 7.70
C SER A 70 -24.77 -49.23 7.58
N SER A 71 -25.48 -48.38 6.84
CA SER A 71 -26.92 -48.58 6.58
C SER A 71 -27.29 -48.57 5.09
N SER A 72 -26.39 -49.08 4.25
CA SER A 72 -26.64 -49.33 2.83
C SER A 72 -27.36 -50.69 2.62
N ARG A 73 -28.46 -50.93 3.33
CA ARG A 73 -29.34 -52.07 3.01
C ARG A 73 -30.78 -51.69 2.65
N ASN A 74 -31.18 -50.42 2.82
CA ASN A 74 -32.46 -49.94 2.34
C ASN A 74 -32.24 -48.76 1.39
N VAL A 75 -32.38 -49.06 0.10
CA VAL A 75 -32.10 -48.19 -1.06
C VAL A 75 -33.08 -47.00 -1.18
N GLU A 76 -34.07 -46.87 -0.29
CA GLU A 76 -35.09 -45.80 -0.37
C GLU A 76 -34.73 -44.50 0.36
N LEU A 77 -33.68 -44.46 1.19
CA LEU A 77 -33.23 -43.23 1.86
C LEU A 77 -32.18 -42.42 1.07
N ALA A 78 -31.87 -42.84 -0.15
CA ALA A 78 -30.90 -42.17 -1.04
C ALA A 78 -31.42 -40.87 -1.68
N LEU A 79 -32.66 -40.43 -1.37
CA LEU A 79 -33.24 -39.17 -1.85
C LEU A 79 -32.79 -37.94 -1.04
N LEU A 80 -32.11 -38.13 0.09
CA LEU A 80 -31.40 -37.05 0.76
C LEU A 80 -30.04 -36.92 0.08
N HIS A 81 -29.86 -35.83 -0.67
CA HIS A 81 -28.64 -35.50 -1.40
C HIS A 81 -27.40 -35.83 -0.56
N SER A 82 -26.47 -36.61 -1.11
CA SER A 82 -25.16 -36.83 -0.49
C SER A 82 -24.54 -35.48 -0.19
N ILE A 83 -24.14 -35.26 1.07
CA ILE A 83 -23.48 -34.03 1.51
C ILE A 83 -22.36 -33.70 0.50
N PRO A 84 -22.40 -32.53 -0.15
CA PRO A 84 -21.40 -32.16 -1.15
C PRO A 84 -19.98 -32.28 -0.57
N PRO A 85 -18.99 -32.75 -1.34
CA PRO A 85 -17.65 -33.05 -0.82
C PRO A 85 -16.94 -31.82 -0.21
N HIS A 86 -17.33 -30.60 -0.59
CA HIS A 86 -16.79 -29.36 -0.02
C HIS A 86 -17.24 -29.09 1.43
N VAL A 87 -18.38 -29.64 1.86
CA VAL A 87 -18.92 -29.47 3.22
C VAL A 87 -18.32 -30.49 4.20
N ALA A 88 -17.76 -31.59 3.67
CA ALA A 88 -17.07 -32.61 4.47
C ALA A 88 -15.60 -32.25 4.78
N SER A 89 -15.06 -31.20 4.13
CA SER A 89 -13.74 -30.66 4.43
C SER A 89 -13.74 -29.98 5.79
N ALA A 90 -12.69 -30.16 6.58
CA ALA A 90 -12.51 -29.40 7.80
C ALA A 90 -12.43 -27.90 7.45
N LEU A 91 -13.17 -27.06 8.17
CA LEU A 91 -13.16 -25.61 7.97
C LEU A 91 -11.73 -25.07 8.09
N THR A 92 -11.32 -24.24 7.14
CA THR A 92 -10.05 -23.52 7.18
C THR A 92 -10.02 -22.55 8.36
N GLU A 93 -8.83 -22.20 8.85
CA GLU A 93 -8.67 -21.33 10.02
C GLU A 93 -9.29 -19.92 9.80
N GLN A 94 -9.22 -19.41 8.56
CA GLN A 94 -9.88 -18.16 8.16
C GLN A 94 -11.41 -18.27 8.17
N GLU A 95 -11.97 -19.42 7.80
CA GLU A 95 -13.42 -19.66 7.87
C GLU A 95 -13.90 -19.78 9.31
N LYS A 96 -13.09 -20.34 10.21
CA LYS A 96 -13.40 -20.38 11.65
C LYS A 96 -13.46 -18.99 12.27
N GLN A 97 -12.51 -18.11 11.95
CA GLN A 97 -12.52 -16.72 12.42
C GLN A 97 -13.77 -15.97 11.97
N LYS A 98 -14.13 -16.08 10.68
CA LYS A 98 -15.37 -15.49 10.15
C LYS A 98 -16.62 -16.08 10.79
N LEU A 99 -16.60 -17.39 11.09
CA LEU A 99 -17.69 -18.04 11.79
C LEU A 99 -17.81 -17.54 13.24
N GLU A 100 -16.70 -17.34 13.95
CA GLU A 100 -16.69 -16.80 15.31
C GLU A 100 -17.27 -15.38 15.33
N GLU A 101 -16.89 -14.52 14.38
CA GLU A 101 -17.45 -13.18 14.21
C GLU A 101 -18.97 -13.21 13.93
N ALA A 102 -19.42 -14.15 13.09
CA ALA A 102 -20.83 -14.30 12.72
C ALA A 102 -21.67 -15.11 13.71
N THR A 103 -21.04 -15.84 14.63
CA THR A 103 -21.68 -16.74 15.62
C THR A 103 -22.78 -16.07 16.44
N PRO A 104 -22.60 -14.86 17.03
CA PRO A 104 -23.67 -14.24 17.82
C PRO A 104 -24.89 -13.87 16.97
N LEU A 105 -24.68 -13.44 15.73
CA LEU A 105 -25.76 -13.13 14.79
C LEU A 105 -26.48 -14.40 14.33
N LEU A 106 -25.73 -15.45 13.98
CA LEU A 106 -26.29 -16.75 13.60
C LEU A 106 -27.11 -17.36 14.73
N ARG A 107 -26.60 -17.33 15.97
CA ARG A 107 -27.34 -17.79 17.15
C ARG A 107 -28.65 -17.04 17.32
N LYS A 108 -28.63 -15.70 17.20
CA LYS A 108 -29.84 -14.87 17.28
C LYS A 108 -30.86 -15.27 16.21
N VAL A 109 -30.43 -15.40 14.96
CA VAL A 109 -31.31 -15.82 13.85
C VAL A 109 -31.87 -17.23 14.08
N ILE A 110 -31.06 -18.17 14.57
CA ILE A 110 -31.52 -19.53 14.85
C ILE A 110 -32.53 -19.55 16.01
N ASP A 111 -32.27 -18.80 17.08
CA ASP A 111 -33.18 -18.71 18.22
C ASP A 111 -34.50 -18.00 17.83
N ASP A 112 -34.44 -16.98 16.98
CA ASP A 112 -35.60 -16.27 16.44
C ASP A 112 -36.40 -17.19 15.51
N THR A 113 -35.74 -17.93 14.61
CA THR A 113 -36.43 -18.90 13.73
C THR A 113 -37.05 -20.07 14.50
N LEU A 114 -36.42 -20.55 15.58
CA LEU A 114 -37.00 -21.56 16.47
C LEU A 114 -38.22 -21.01 17.23
N ARG A 115 -38.19 -19.72 17.60
CA ARG A 115 -39.31 -19.03 18.22
C ARG A 115 -40.46 -18.88 17.21
N ASP A 116 -40.19 -18.39 16.01
CA ASP A 116 -41.17 -18.24 14.93
C ASP A 116 -41.80 -19.58 14.53
N LEU A 117 -41.01 -20.66 14.55
CA LEU A 117 -41.49 -22.02 14.32
C LEU A 117 -42.40 -22.50 15.47
N ASN A 118 -42.05 -22.17 16.71
CA ASN A 118 -42.85 -22.51 17.88
C ASN A 118 -44.17 -21.71 17.92
N ASP A 119 -44.13 -20.45 17.49
CA ASP A 119 -45.29 -19.55 17.41
C ASP A 119 -46.17 -19.88 16.19
N GLY A 120 -45.66 -20.69 15.25
CA GLY A 120 -46.41 -21.15 14.08
C GLY A 120 -46.45 -20.12 12.94
N LEU A 121 -45.59 -19.10 12.99
CA LEU A 121 -45.38 -18.14 11.91
C LEU A 121 -44.77 -18.82 10.68
N ILE A 122 -43.94 -19.85 10.90
CA ILE A 122 -43.42 -20.72 9.85
C ILE A 122 -44.39 -21.89 9.65
N GLY A 123 -45.12 -21.88 8.53
CA GLY A 123 -46.06 -22.94 8.17
C GLY A 123 -45.35 -24.23 7.74
N ILE A 124 -45.29 -25.24 8.61
CA ILE A 124 -44.71 -26.58 8.31
C ILE A 124 -45.72 -27.48 7.56
N SER A 125 -46.68 -26.88 6.86
CA SER A 125 -47.76 -27.62 6.19
C SER A 125 -47.29 -28.18 4.86
N TRP A 126 -46.92 -29.47 4.82
CA TRP A 126 -46.72 -30.18 3.54
C TRP A 126 -48.06 -30.53 2.86
N LEU A 127 -49.18 -30.39 3.57
CA LEU A 127 -50.51 -30.76 3.08
C LEU A 127 -51.07 -29.73 2.07
N HIS A 128 -50.51 -28.52 2.07
CA HIS A 128 -50.84 -27.47 1.12
C HIS A 128 -49.54 -26.94 0.51
N GLN A 129 -49.08 -27.56 -0.57
CA GLN A 129 -48.15 -26.87 -1.47
C GLN A 129 -48.91 -25.67 -2.02
N SER A 130 -48.62 -24.47 -1.50
CA SER A 130 -49.10 -23.23 -2.09
C SER A 130 -48.63 -23.23 -3.55
N LYS A 131 -49.55 -23.53 -4.48
CA LYS A 131 -49.34 -23.38 -5.92
C LYS A 131 -49.23 -21.90 -6.32
N GLY A 132 -48.88 -21.02 -5.39
CA GLY A 132 -48.47 -19.66 -5.66
C GLY A 132 -46.95 -19.66 -5.65
N LYS A 133 -46.33 -19.37 -6.79
CA LYS A 133 -44.94 -18.91 -6.80
C LYS A 133 -44.88 -17.69 -5.91
N GLU A 134 -44.49 -17.86 -4.66
CA GLU A 134 -44.06 -16.77 -3.81
C GLU A 134 -42.99 -16.03 -4.60
N ARG A 135 -43.22 -14.73 -4.83
CA ARG A 135 -42.25 -13.86 -5.48
C ARG A 135 -41.13 -13.64 -4.47
N GLU A 136 -40.28 -14.64 -4.30
CA GLU A 136 -38.97 -14.45 -3.69
C GLU A 136 -38.34 -13.28 -4.44
N THR A 137 -38.00 -12.22 -3.72
CA THR A 137 -37.25 -11.11 -4.28
C THR A 137 -35.88 -11.67 -4.66
N LEU A 138 -35.75 -12.07 -5.93
CA LEU A 138 -34.54 -12.65 -6.51
C LEU A 138 -33.39 -11.73 -6.16
N LYS A 139 -32.45 -12.24 -5.36
CA LYS A 139 -31.21 -11.53 -5.07
C LYS A 139 -30.47 -11.33 -6.39
N PRO A 140 -29.82 -10.18 -6.60
CA PRO A 140 -29.02 -9.95 -7.79
C PRO A 140 -27.93 -11.03 -7.89
N HIS A 141 -27.67 -11.48 -9.12
CA HIS A 141 -26.64 -12.48 -9.36
C HIS A 141 -25.27 -11.90 -8.94
N PRO A 142 -24.40 -12.63 -8.22
CA PRO A 142 -23.12 -12.10 -7.69
C PRO A 142 -22.19 -11.56 -8.79
N ARG A 143 -22.30 -12.10 -10.01
CA ARG A 143 -21.61 -11.56 -11.20
C ARG A 143 -21.99 -10.11 -11.52
N ASN A 144 -23.20 -9.66 -11.19
CA ASN A 144 -23.61 -8.27 -11.40
C ASN A 144 -22.85 -7.31 -10.47
N GLU A 145 -22.58 -7.72 -9.24
CA GLU A 145 -21.76 -6.92 -8.30
C GLU A 145 -20.31 -6.83 -8.78
N SER A 146 -19.74 -7.96 -9.22
CA SER A 146 -18.41 -8.00 -9.82
C SER A 146 -18.31 -7.14 -11.09
N ASN A 147 -19.30 -7.23 -11.99
CA ASN A 147 -19.35 -6.41 -13.19
C ASN A 147 -19.51 -4.92 -12.87
N LEU A 148 -20.30 -4.57 -11.85
CA LEU A 148 -20.48 -3.19 -11.41
C LEU A 148 -19.19 -2.61 -10.85
N HIS A 149 -18.43 -3.40 -10.08
CA HIS A 149 -17.11 -3.01 -9.60
C HIS A 149 -16.11 -2.83 -10.75
N ALA A 150 -16.06 -3.77 -11.69
CA ALA A 150 -15.21 -3.69 -12.88
C ALA A 150 -15.55 -2.45 -13.73
N MET A 151 -16.85 -2.14 -13.90
CA MET A 151 -17.31 -0.95 -14.60
C MET A 151 -16.80 0.33 -13.93
N LYS A 152 -16.93 0.44 -12.60
CA LYS A 152 -16.41 1.60 -11.85
C LYS A 152 -14.89 1.75 -11.98
N GLN A 153 -14.14 0.64 -11.94
CA GLN A 153 -12.68 0.68 -12.13
C GLN A 153 -12.31 1.14 -13.54
N LEU A 154 -12.96 0.60 -14.56
CA LEU A 154 -12.71 0.98 -15.95
C LEU A 154 -13.12 2.42 -16.23
N GLU A 155 -14.20 2.90 -15.63
CA GLU A 155 -14.62 4.30 -15.71
C GLU A 155 -13.60 5.23 -15.04
N GLY A 156 -13.08 4.86 -13.87
CA GLY A 156 -11.98 5.57 -13.21
C GLY A 156 -10.74 5.65 -14.09
N MET A 157 -10.30 4.52 -14.66
CA MET A 157 -9.14 4.46 -15.54
C MET A 157 -9.35 5.26 -16.83
N ARG A 158 -10.56 5.22 -17.40
CA ARG A 158 -10.93 6.04 -18.57
C ARG A 158 -10.84 7.52 -18.25
N ASN A 159 -11.35 7.95 -17.10
CA ASN A 159 -11.29 9.35 -16.69
C ASN A 159 -9.86 9.82 -16.46
N GLN A 160 -9.01 8.96 -15.89
CA GLN A 160 -7.58 9.23 -15.74
C GLN A 160 -6.89 9.39 -17.10
N LEU A 161 -7.09 8.45 -18.03
CA LEU A 161 -6.50 8.53 -19.37
C LEU A 161 -6.98 9.76 -20.14
N GLN A 162 -8.24 10.16 -19.96
CA GLN A 162 -8.78 11.37 -20.57
C GLN A 162 -8.16 12.64 -19.96
N ALA A 163 -7.91 12.65 -18.65
CA ALA A 163 -7.21 13.75 -17.99
C ALA A 163 -5.75 13.83 -18.46
N GLU A 164 -5.05 12.71 -18.54
CA GLU A 164 -3.68 12.62 -19.05
C GLU A 164 -3.61 13.12 -20.49
N LEU A 165 -4.50 12.68 -21.38
CA LEU A 165 -4.57 13.17 -22.75
C LEU A 165 -4.75 14.69 -22.78
N SER A 166 -5.65 15.25 -21.96
CA SER A 166 -5.85 16.70 -21.89
C SER A 166 -4.65 17.46 -21.32
N SER A 167 -3.83 16.83 -20.48
CA SER A 167 -2.56 17.41 -20.03
C SER A 167 -1.49 17.35 -21.11
N TRP A 168 -1.40 16.24 -21.86
CA TRP A 168 -0.46 16.11 -22.96
C TRP A 168 -0.76 17.10 -24.08
N THR A 169 -2.02 17.32 -24.43
CA THR A 169 -2.39 18.33 -25.43
C THR A 169 -2.01 19.75 -24.99
N LYS A 170 -2.16 20.07 -23.70
CA LYS A 170 -1.72 21.37 -23.17
C LYS A 170 -0.20 21.52 -23.22
N GLN A 171 0.53 20.47 -22.83
CA GLN A 171 1.99 20.46 -22.90
C GLN A 171 2.49 20.56 -24.34
N GLU A 172 1.80 19.92 -25.29
CA GLU A 172 2.10 20.04 -26.72
C GLU A 172 1.91 21.47 -27.20
N GLU A 173 0.82 22.14 -26.79
CA GLU A 173 0.59 23.56 -27.08
C GLU A 173 1.69 24.45 -26.47
N GLU A 174 2.07 24.22 -25.20
CA GLU A 174 3.14 24.96 -24.52
C GLU A 174 4.50 24.79 -25.22
N LEU A 175 4.86 23.55 -25.58
CA LEU A 175 6.09 23.27 -26.32
C LEU A 175 6.07 23.91 -27.71
N SER A 176 4.94 23.90 -28.40
CA SER A 176 4.81 24.57 -29.70
C SER A 176 5.03 26.09 -29.60
N GLY A 177 4.61 26.69 -28.47
CA GLY A 177 4.87 28.10 -28.16
C GLY A 177 6.35 28.37 -27.92
N LEU A 178 7.00 27.55 -27.09
CA LEU A 178 8.44 27.65 -26.84
C LEU A 178 9.27 27.44 -28.11
N ASP A 179 8.88 26.51 -28.98
CA ASP A 179 9.53 26.31 -30.28
C ASP A 179 9.41 27.54 -31.19
N ALA A 180 8.25 28.22 -31.18
CA ALA A 180 8.05 29.45 -31.92
C ALA A 180 8.91 30.60 -31.37
N GLU A 181 9.01 30.72 -30.04
CA GLU A 181 9.87 31.71 -29.39
C GLU A 181 11.35 31.44 -29.65
N ALA A 182 11.79 30.17 -29.58
CA ALA A 182 13.15 29.76 -29.89
C ALA A 182 13.52 30.08 -31.34
N ARG A 183 12.61 29.83 -32.30
CA ARG A 183 12.81 30.24 -33.70
C ARG A 183 12.97 31.75 -33.83
N ARG A 184 12.11 32.52 -33.15
CA ARG A 184 12.20 33.99 -33.15
C ARG A 184 13.51 34.50 -32.55
N LEU A 185 13.98 33.91 -31.45
CA LEU A 185 15.27 34.26 -30.85
C LEU A 185 16.45 33.89 -31.76
N ASN A 186 16.38 32.74 -32.44
CA ASN A 186 17.39 32.35 -33.42
C ASN A 186 17.42 33.28 -34.63
N GLU A 187 16.26 33.72 -35.13
CA GLU A 187 16.19 34.73 -36.19
C GLU A 187 16.82 36.05 -35.74
N LEU A 188 16.47 36.55 -34.55
CA LEU A 188 17.06 37.77 -34.00
C LEU A 188 18.57 37.62 -33.76
N SER A 189 19.02 36.46 -33.27
CA SER A 189 20.44 36.15 -33.12
C SER A 189 21.15 36.11 -34.46
N HIS A 190 20.52 35.57 -35.51
CA HIS A 190 21.08 35.54 -36.83
C HIS A 190 21.15 36.94 -37.44
N GLU A 191 20.11 37.76 -37.29
CA GLU A 191 20.10 39.17 -37.70
C GLU A 191 21.19 39.99 -36.97
N LEU A 192 21.38 39.78 -35.66
CA LEU A 192 22.42 40.45 -34.89
C LEU A 192 23.82 39.99 -35.35
N SER A 193 23.99 38.70 -35.58
CA SER A 193 25.23 38.13 -36.11
C SER A 193 25.52 38.67 -37.50
N ASP A 194 24.54 38.73 -38.39
CA ASP A 194 24.68 39.25 -39.75
C ASP A 194 24.93 40.76 -39.74
N SER A 195 24.35 41.53 -38.80
CA SER A 195 24.67 42.95 -38.64
C SER A 195 26.10 43.15 -38.14
N LEU A 196 26.56 42.32 -37.20
CA LEU A 196 27.94 42.34 -36.72
C LEU A 196 28.94 41.92 -37.80
N HIS A 197 28.63 40.88 -38.58
CA HIS A 197 29.49 40.43 -39.69
C HIS A 197 29.44 41.38 -40.90
N SER A 198 28.42 42.24 -41.02
CA SER A 198 28.37 43.28 -42.05
C SER A 198 29.31 44.46 -41.78
N ASP A 199 29.74 44.67 -40.54
CA ASP A 199 30.65 45.77 -40.14
C ASP A 199 32.09 45.29 -39.86
N GLU A 200 32.38 43.99 -39.98
CA GLU A 200 33.73 43.45 -39.79
C GLU A 200 34.48 43.25 -41.09
N ASP A 201 35.44 44.16 -41.31
CA ASP A 201 36.59 44.01 -42.21
C ASP A 201 37.13 42.57 -42.16
N HIS A 202 37.31 41.98 -43.34
CA HIS A 202 37.81 40.63 -43.59
C HIS A 202 39.22 40.37 -43.02
N ARG A 203 39.36 40.33 -41.69
CA ARG A 203 40.49 39.74 -40.98
C ARG A 203 40.02 38.42 -40.41
N THR A 204 40.75 37.34 -40.68
CA THR A 204 40.41 36.05 -40.10
C THR A 204 40.51 36.13 -38.58
N GLU A 205 39.64 35.42 -37.86
CA GLU A 205 39.62 35.39 -36.39
C GLU A 205 41.01 35.07 -35.80
N ASP A 206 41.78 34.23 -36.51
CA ASP A 206 43.19 33.92 -36.21
C ASP A 206 44.14 35.14 -36.28
N GLU A 207 43.92 36.08 -37.20
CA GLU A 207 44.72 37.31 -37.30
C GLU A 207 44.39 38.29 -36.18
N ARG A 208 43.12 38.34 -35.75
CA ARG A 208 42.69 39.16 -34.61
C ARG A 208 43.22 38.65 -33.28
N ILE A 209 43.18 37.33 -33.06
CA ILE A 209 43.75 36.70 -31.86
C ILE A 209 45.27 36.92 -31.83
N ALA A 210 45.95 36.88 -32.98
CA ALA A 210 47.39 37.16 -33.06
C ALA A 210 47.74 38.62 -32.72
N GLU A 211 46.93 39.60 -33.17
CA GLU A 211 47.09 41.01 -32.80
C GLU A 211 46.76 41.27 -31.32
N GLU A 212 45.71 40.66 -30.78
CA GLU A 212 45.32 40.81 -29.36
C GLU A 212 46.37 40.25 -28.41
N VAL A 213 46.94 39.08 -28.71
CA VAL A 213 48.05 38.49 -27.94
C VAL A 213 49.31 39.37 -28.05
N ALA A 214 49.59 39.96 -29.20
CA ALA A 214 50.70 40.90 -29.38
C ALA A 214 50.50 42.21 -28.60
N HIS A 215 49.26 42.71 -28.50
CA HIS A 215 48.90 43.89 -27.72
C HIS A 215 48.87 43.63 -26.21
N GLY A 216 48.42 42.45 -25.77
CA GLY A 216 48.47 42.01 -24.38
C GLY A 216 49.90 41.86 -23.85
N LEU A 217 50.83 41.41 -24.69
CA LEU A 217 52.26 41.31 -24.32
C LEU A 217 52.97 42.68 -24.25
N THR A 218 52.48 43.67 -24.99
CA THR A 218 53.10 45.01 -25.03
C THR A 218 52.47 46.01 -24.06
N GLY A 219 51.39 45.63 -23.36
CA GLY A 219 50.73 46.45 -22.34
C GLY A 219 50.15 47.77 -22.87
N ALA A 220 50.01 47.89 -24.20
CA ALA A 220 49.60 49.11 -24.87
C ALA A 220 48.20 48.92 -25.45
N TRP A 221 47.19 48.97 -24.58
CA TRP A 221 45.83 49.26 -25.02
C TRP A 221 45.79 50.73 -25.47
N PRO A 222 45.22 51.05 -26.65
CA PRO A 222 45.02 52.44 -27.05
C PRO A 222 44.16 53.15 -26.00
N SER A 223 44.69 54.21 -25.38
CA SER A 223 43.97 55.01 -24.36
C SER A 223 42.80 55.85 -24.90
N ASP A 224 42.38 55.62 -26.15
CA ASP A 224 41.42 56.47 -26.89
C ASP A 224 40.06 55.82 -27.13
N LEU A 225 39.75 54.72 -26.45
CA LEU A 225 38.37 54.28 -26.30
C LEU A 225 37.85 54.80 -24.96
N ASP A 226 37.04 55.86 -25.02
CA ASP A 226 36.12 56.28 -23.96
C ASP A 226 35.12 55.13 -23.69
N ILE A 227 35.62 54.06 -23.07
CA ILE A 227 34.78 53.04 -22.44
C ILE A 227 34.31 53.70 -21.15
N ASP A 228 33.09 54.22 -21.21
CA ASP A 228 32.34 54.76 -20.09
C ASP A 228 32.57 53.87 -18.87
N GLU A 229 33.05 54.44 -17.76
CA GLU A 229 33.46 53.69 -16.54
C GLU A 229 32.32 52.85 -15.94
N THR A 230 31.09 53.05 -16.43
CA THR A 230 29.86 52.33 -16.09
C THR A 230 29.69 50.97 -16.78
N GLN A 231 30.47 50.66 -17.83
CA GLN A 231 30.42 49.39 -18.58
C GLN A 231 31.61 48.47 -18.32
N ARG A 232 32.49 48.80 -17.37
CA ARG A 232 33.43 47.82 -16.83
C ARG A 232 32.66 46.93 -15.86
N TRP A 233 32.36 45.70 -16.27
CA TRP A 233 31.85 44.67 -15.38
C TRP A 233 32.86 44.47 -14.25
N THR A 234 32.53 45.00 -13.08
CA THR A 234 33.37 44.86 -11.90
C THR A 234 32.93 43.62 -11.14
N ALA A 235 33.82 42.99 -10.37
CA ALA A 235 33.46 41.86 -9.50
C ALA A 235 32.31 42.19 -8.51
N THR A 236 32.00 43.48 -8.35
CA THR A 236 30.88 44.04 -7.59
C THR A 236 29.53 44.03 -8.32
N ASP A 237 29.46 43.61 -9.58
CA ASP A 237 28.21 43.48 -10.35
C ASP A 237 27.70 42.03 -10.43
N LEU A 238 28.45 41.06 -9.90
CA LEU A 238 28.09 39.64 -9.86
C LEU A 238 27.01 39.34 -8.81
N ASP A 239 26.02 38.52 -9.17
CA ASP A 239 25.04 37.95 -8.25
C ASP A 239 25.73 37.11 -7.16
N GLN A 240 25.12 37.02 -5.98
CA GLN A 240 25.74 36.36 -4.81
C GLN A 240 26.17 34.92 -5.10
N ASP A 241 25.33 34.14 -5.79
CA ASP A 241 25.66 32.76 -6.18
C ASP A 241 26.86 32.70 -7.14
N THR A 242 26.98 33.66 -8.05
CA THR A 242 28.11 33.73 -9.00
C THR A 242 29.40 34.15 -8.32
N ARG A 243 29.34 34.97 -7.26
CA ARG A 243 30.51 35.29 -6.43
C ARG A 243 31.00 34.09 -5.64
N GLU A 244 30.09 33.32 -5.05
CA GLU A 244 30.43 32.09 -4.33
C GLU A 244 31.05 31.05 -5.27
N GLN A 245 30.56 30.96 -6.51
CA GLN A 245 31.15 30.11 -7.55
C GLN A 245 32.53 30.60 -7.99
N LEU A 246 32.73 31.91 -8.14
CA LEU A 246 34.03 32.47 -8.51
C LEU A 246 35.05 32.28 -7.38
N GLU A 247 34.67 32.51 -6.12
CA GLU A 247 35.51 32.24 -4.96
C GLU A 247 35.86 30.75 -4.84
N PHE A 248 34.91 29.86 -5.10
CA PHE A 248 35.16 28.43 -5.17
C PHE A 248 36.16 28.09 -6.29
N ALA A 249 35.95 28.62 -7.51
CA ALA A 249 36.84 28.39 -8.64
C ALA A 249 38.26 28.92 -8.36
N GLN A 250 38.37 30.10 -7.74
CA GLN A 250 39.64 30.71 -7.36
C GLN A 250 40.36 29.89 -6.28
N ASN A 251 39.63 29.40 -5.27
CA ASN A 251 40.18 28.50 -4.25
C ASN A 251 40.64 27.17 -4.87
N VAL A 252 39.88 26.61 -5.80
CA VAL A 252 40.27 25.40 -6.53
C VAL A 252 41.55 25.65 -7.32
N LEU A 253 41.63 26.76 -8.07
CA LEU A 253 42.83 27.13 -8.83
C LEU A 253 44.05 27.30 -7.92
N GLN A 254 43.93 28.05 -6.83
CA GLN A 254 45.00 28.21 -5.84
C GLN A 254 45.43 26.87 -5.22
N CYS A 255 44.47 26.00 -4.90
CA CYS A 255 44.78 24.65 -4.42
C CYS A 255 45.50 23.82 -5.50
N THR A 256 45.11 23.91 -6.77
CA THR A 256 45.79 23.21 -7.86
C THR A 256 47.17 23.77 -8.16
N GLU A 257 47.37 25.08 -8.04
CA GLU A 257 48.67 25.73 -8.18
C GLU A 257 49.59 25.31 -7.03
N ALA A 258 49.12 25.36 -5.79
CA ALA A 258 49.86 24.87 -4.63
C ALA A 258 50.20 23.37 -4.74
N MET A 259 49.29 22.56 -5.29
CA MET A 259 49.54 21.15 -5.55
C MET A 259 50.55 20.94 -6.69
N ASN A 260 50.48 21.71 -7.76
CA ASN A 260 51.46 21.67 -8.85
C ASN A 260 52.84 22.16 -8.40
N GLU A 261 52.91 23.16 -7.52
CA GLU A 261 54.14 23.63 -6.90
C GLU A 261 54.72 22.55 -5.97
N ALA A 262 53.88 21.87 -5.17
CA ALA A 262 54.29 20.73 -4.36
C ALA A 262 54.79 19.55 -5.22
N ILE A 263 54.11 19.24 -6.33
CA ILE A 263 54.51 18.17 -7.26
C ILE A 263 55.81 18.51 -7.99
N SER A 264 55.99 19.77 -8.40
CA SER A 264 57.21 20.22 -9.07
C SER A 264 58.40 20.28 -8.09
N ALA A 265 58.19 20.72 -6.85
CA ALA A 265 59.17 20.61 -5.77
C ALA A 265 59.52 19.15 -5.43
N GLN A 266 58.54 18.23 -5.46
CA GLN A 266 58.77 16.80 -5.30
C GLN A 266 59.58 16.23 -6.47
N ARG A 267 59.27 16.62 -7.72
CA ARG A 267 60.01 16.18 -8.92
C ARG A 267 61.47 16.63 -8.95
N GLN A 268 61.76 17.82 -8.42
CA GLN A 268 63.14 18.32 -8.29
C GLN A 268 63.94 17.63 -7.18
N ASN A 269 63.26 16.97 -6.22
CA ASN A 269 63.89 16.25 -5.10
C ASN A 269 64.04 14.73 -5.32
N LEU A 270 63.68 14.18 -6.48
CA LEU A 270 63.98 12.77 -6.79
C LEU A 270 65.35 12.64 -7.48
N PRO A 271 66.37 12.05 -6.84
CA PRO A 271 67.52 11.55 -7.59
C PRO A 271 67.03 10.47 -8.55
N SER A 272 67.25 10.70 -9.84
CA SER A 272 67.03 9.70 -10.88
C SER A 272 68.08 8.61 -10.74
N GLU A 273 67.81 7.57 -9.95
CA GLU A 273 68.37 6.22 -10.07
C GLU A 273 67.94 5.34 -8.88
N ASN A 274 67.49 4.12 -9.18
CA ASN A 274 67.02 3.04 -8.30
C ASN A 274 65.60 3.20 -7.72
N ILE A 275 64.66 2.46 -8.33
CA ILE A 275 63.38 2.09 -7.73
C ILE A 275 63.68 0.85 -6.85
N PRO A 276 63.78 0.96 -5.52
CA PRO A 276 63.76 -0.21 -4.65
C PRO A 276 62.32 -0.80 -4.66
N GLY A 277 62.19 -2.10 -4.42
CA GLY A 277 60.95 -2.85 -4.57
C GLY A 277 59.74 -2.27 -3.82
N THR A 278 58.55 -2.73 -4.20
CA THR A 278 57.24 -2.29 -3.67
C THR A 278 57.12 -2.34 -2.15
N GLU A 279 57.95 -3.11 -1.46
CA GLU A 279 58.01 -3.15 0.01
C GLU A 279 58.66 -1.92 0.68
N THR A 280 59.31 -1.04 -0.08
CA THR A 280 60.04 0.14 0.46
C THR A 280 59.53 1.48 -0.07
N ASP A 281 58.49 1.48 -0.91
CA ASP A 281 57.94 2.72 -1.47
C ASP A 281 57.02 3.41 -0.44
N GLU A 282 57.46 4.58 0.04
CA GLU A 282 56.75 5.43 0.99
C GLU A 282 55.34 5.86 0.49
N ARG A 283 55.04 5.69 -0.80
CA ARG A 283 53.74 5.99 -1.39
C ARG A 283 52.69 4.90 -1.16
N VAL A 284 53.12 3.66 -0.97
CA VAL A 284 52.23 2.52 -0.72
C VAL A 284 51.37 2.71 0.54
N PRO A 285 51.89 3.12 1.72
CA PRO A 285 51.04 3.33 2.90
C PRO A 285 50.05 4.49 2.71
N ILE A 286 50.37 5.49 1.90
CA ILE A 286 49.45 6.59 1.57
C ILE A 286 48.30 6.06 0.71
N ILE A 287 48.61 5.21 -0.26
CA ILE A 287 47.61 4.55 -1.11
C ILE A 287 46.74 3.60 -0.27
N GLU A 288 47.34 2.80 0.62
CA GLU A 288 46.62 1.93 1.55
C GLU A 288 45.65 2.74 2.43
N LEU A 289 46.11 3.85 3.01
CA LEU A 289 45.24 4.72 3.81
C LEU A 289 44.09 5.34 2.98
N SER A 290 44.35 5.68 1.72
CA SER A 290 43.30 6.17 0.82
C SER A 290 42.29 5.07 0.47
N LEU A 291 42.77 3.84 0.27
CA LEU A 291 41.95 2.67 -0.02
C LEU A 291 41.10 2.26 1.19
N ASP A 292 41.66 2.30 2.39
CA ASP A 292 40.95 2.09 3.64
C ASP A 292 39.87 3.17 3.87
N LYS A 293 40.17 4.43 3.53
CA LYS A 293 39.18 5.51 3.58
C LYS A 293 38.02 5.28 2.62
N ILE A 294 38.32 4.83 1.39
CA ILE A 294 37.30 4.47 0.40
C ILE A 294 36.49 3.27 0.88
N HIS A 295 37.12 2.23 1.41
CA HIS A 295 36.43 1.07 1.98
C HIS A 295 35.52 1.45 3.16
N ALA A 296 35.98 2.33 4.05
CA ALA A 296 35.17 2.84 5.14
C ALA A 296 33.96 3.66 4.65
N GLN A 297 34.14 4.47 3.60
CA GLN A 297 33.05 5.20 2.97
C GLN A 297 32.06 4.27 2.28
N LEU A 298 32.55 3.26 1.55
CA LEU A 298 31.72 2.27 0.89
C LEU A 298 30.88 1.47 1.90
N HIS A 299 31.48 1.07 3.02
CA HIS A 299 30.77 0.41 4.10
C HIS A 299 29.67 1.32 4.70
N ARG A 300 29.93 2.63 4.86
CA ARG A 300 28.90 3.59 5.28
C ARG A 300 27.77 3.72 4.26
N PHE A 301 28.08 3.73 2.96
CA PHE A 301 27.05 3.75 1.91
C PHE A 301 26.21 2.46 1.91
N GLN A 302 26.83 1.31 2.12
CA GLN A 302 26.11 0.03 2.23
C GLN A 302 25.18 0.02 3.45
N GLN A 303 25.64 0.55 4.60
CA GLN A 303 24.79 0.71 5.78
C GLN A 303 23.61 1.65 5.54
N LEU A 304 23.83 2.74 4.78
CA LEU A 304 22.76 3.66 4.40
C LEU A 304 21.75 2.98 3.46
N ASP A 305 22.23 2.24 2.46
CA ASP A 305 21.38 1.50 1.53
C ASP A 305 20.50 0.49 2.28
N GLU A 306 21.07 -0.29 3.20
CA GLU A 306 20.32 -1.22 4.05
C GLU A 306 19.29 -0.50 4.93
N ALA A 307 19.67 0.58 5.59
CA ALA A 307 18.75 1.39 6.40
C ALA A 307 17.62 2.01 5.55
N SER A 308 17.93 2.42 4.32
CA SER A 308 16.96 2.99 3.38
C SER A 308 15.96 1.94 2.89
N LYS A 309 16.42 0.72 2.60
CA LYS A 309 15.56 -0.41 2.24
C LYS A 309 14.60 -0.76 3.37
N LEU A 310 15.09 -0.86 4.60
CA LEU A 310 14.26 -1.11 5.78
C LEU A 310 13.23 0.02 6.00
N TYR A 311 13.63 1.27 5.78
CA TYR A 311 12.70 2.40 5.85
C TYR A 311 11.61 2.33 4.77
N LEU A 312 11.99 2.05 3.52
CA LEU A 312 11.04 1.93 2.41
C LEU A 312 10.09 0.75 2.60
N GLU A 313 10.58 -0.40 3.04
CA GLU A 313 9.75 -1.55 3.37
C GLU A 313 8.73 -1.18 4.45
N HIS A 314 9.16 -0.51 5.52
CA HIS A 314 8.26 -0.12 6.59
C HIS A 314 7.23 0.94 6.17
N VAL A 315 7.62 1.91 5.35
CA VAL A 315 6.68 2.90 4.78
C VAL A 315 5.70 2.20 3.84
N ALA A 316 6.17 1.24 3.03
CA ALA A 316 5.32 0.48 2.13
C ALA A 316 4.34 -0.42 2.87
N THR A 317 4.76 -1.14 3.92
CA THR A 317 3.85 -1.95 4.75
C THR A 317 2.84 -1.07 5.46
N ARG A 318 3.25 0.09 5.96
CA ARG A 318 2.32 1.01 6.63
C ARG A 318 1.37 1.71 5.65
N ALA A 319 1.82 2.00 4.44
CA ALA A 319 0.97 2.53 3.38
C ALA A 319 -0.03 1.48 2.89
N SER A 320 0.37 0.22 2.77
CA SER A 320 -0.56 -0.87 2.42
C SER A 320 -1.56 -1.13 3.53
N GLU A 321 -1.17 -1.09 4.80
CA GLU A 321 -2.07 -1.13 5.97
C GLU A 321 -3.07 0.04 5.93
N ALA A 322 -2.62 1.27 5.69
CA ALA A 322 -3.50 2.44 5.59
C ALA A 322 -4.48 2.34 4.40
N LEU A 323 -4.04 1.79 3.26
CA LEU A 323 -4.92 1.53 2.13
C LEU A 323 -5.93 0.43 2.44
N GLN A 324 -5.52 -0.64 3.13
CA GLN A 324 -6.40 -1.72 3.55
C GLN A 324 -7.42 -1.23 4.59
N GLU A 325 -7.01 -0.37 5.52
CA GLU A 325 -7.94 0.30 6.44
C GLU A 325 -8.88 1.24 5.70
N ARG A 326 -8.44 1.95 4.65
CA ARG A 326 -9.32 2.76 3.80
C ARG A 326 -10.29 1.92 3.00
N THR A 327 -9.89 0.75 2.47
CA THR A 327 -10.82 -0.14 1.78
C THR A 327 -11.83 -0.71 2.77
N ASN A 328 -11.39 -1.09 3.97
CA ASN A 328 -12.28 -1.62 5.02
C ASN A 328 -13.22 -0.55 5.58
N ALA A 329 -12.75 0.67 5.83
CA ALA A 329 -13.56 1.81 6.28
C ALA A 329 -14.49 2.33 5.18
N GLY A 330 -14.04 2.31 3.92
CA GLY A 330 -14.91 2.53 2.76
C GLY A 330 -16.03 1.50 2.68
N LEU A 331 -15.73 0.23 2.92
CA LEU A 331 -16.74 -0.84 2.99
C LEU A 331 -17.70 -0.65 4.18
N ALA A 332 -17.18 -0.24 5.35
CA ALA A 332 -17.96 0.00 6.56
C ALA A 332 -18.87 1.24 6.43
N THR A 333 -18.40 2.32 5.79
CA THR A 333 -19.23 3.49 5.49
C THR A 333 -20.34 3.16 4.48
N PHE A 334 -20.06 2.37 3.44
CA PHE A 334 -21.10 1.84 2.54
C PHE A 334 -22.12 0.94 3.25
N ALA A 335 -21.70 0.14 4.24
CA ALA A 335 -22.62 -0.66 5.05
C ALA A 335 -23.46 0.22 6.00
N THR A 336 -22.88 1.29 6.55
CA THR A 336 -23.52 2.16 7.54
C THR A 336 -24.50 3.15 6.91
N GLU A 337 -24.32 3.55 5.64
CA GLU A 337 -25.33 4.32 4.88
C GLU A 337 -26.67 3.58 4.74
N THR A 338 -26.67 2.24 4.83
CA THR A 338 -27.92 1.45 4.83
C THR A 338 -28.60 1.39 6.21
N SER A 339 -27.93 1.83 7.26
CA SER A 339 -28.38 1.77 8.65
C SER A 339 -27.98 3.02 9.44
N GLY A 340 -28.42 4.20 9.00
CA GLY A 340 -28.81 5.38 9.81
C GLY A 340 -27.96 5.90 10.99
N ASP A 341 -26.76 5.39 11.27
CA ASP A 341 -25.96 5.76 12.44
C ASP A 341 -24.65 6.45 12.00
N PHE A 342 -24.71 7.78 11.93
CA PHE A 342 -23.63 8.64 11.44
C PHE A 342 -22.45 8.82 12.42
N SER A 343 -22.47 8.16 13.59
CA SER A 343 -21.51 8.41 14.66
C SER A 343 -20.20 7.62 14.54
N SER A 344 -20.20 6.45 13.89
CA SER A 344 -19.02 5.56 13.81
C SER A 344 -17.98 6.00 12.77
N GLY A 345 -18.41 6.58 11.65
CA GLY A 345 -17.51 6.97 10.56
C GLY A 345 -16.51 8.08 10.91
N ALA A 346 -16.91 9.00 11.79
CA ALA A 346 -16.07 10.13 12.21
C ALA A 346 -14.86 9.69 13.07
N GLY A 347 -15.03 8.66 13.91
CA GLY A 347 -13.94 8.12 14.74
C GLY A 347 -12.88 7.38 13.93
N GLU A 348 -13.31 6.68 12.87
CA GLU A 348 -12.42 5.97 11.95
C GLU A 348 -11.64 6.94 11.05
N GLN A 349 -12.29 8.02 10.57
CA GLN A 349 -11.61 9.10 9.86
C GLN A 349 -10.60 9.84 10.75
N GLN A 350 -10.91 10.10 12.02
CA GLN A 350 -9.93 10.69 12.95
C GLN A 350 -8.75 9.76 13.26
N ARG A 351 -8.97 8.45 13.27
CA ARG A 351 -7.90 7.45 13.41
C ARG A 351 -7.01 7.42 12.16
N LEU A 352 -7.59 7.52 10.97
CA LEU A 352 -6.87 7.64 9.71
C LEU A 352 -6.07 8.94 9.63
N ASP A 353 -6.65 10.08 10.00
CA ASP A 353 -5.95 11.36 10.04
C ASP A 353 -4.78 11.35 11.04
N ARG A 354 -4.90 10.64 12.17
CA ARG A 354 -3.79 10.41 13.11
C ARG A 354 -2.69 9.52 12.53
N LEU A 355 -3.05 8.49 11.77
CA LEU A 355 -2.07 7.60 11.14
C LEU A 355 -1.32 8.31 10.00
N LEU A 356 -2.02 9.12 9.20
CA LEU A 356 -1.44 9.95 8.14
C LEU A 356 -0.64 11.14 8.69
N ALA A 357 -1.07 11.76 9.79
CA ALA A 357 -0.29 12.82 10.45
C ALA A 357 1.03 12.28 11.04
N ASN A 358 1.03 11.03 11.54
CA ASN A 358 2.25 10.36 11.98
C ASN A 358 3.20 9.93 10.84
N ILE A 359 2.74 9.91 9.58
CA ILE A 359 3.63 9.80 8.41
C ILE A 359 4.45 11.10 8.26
N ARG A 360 3.88 12.24 8.67
CA ARG A 360 4.50 13.57 8.56
C ARG A 360 5.38 13.93 9.76
N GLN A 361 5.14 13.34 10.93
CA GLN A 361 5.95 13.52 12.14
C GLN A 361 6.10 12.20 12.91
N PRO A 362 7.24 11.50 12.80
CA PRO A 362 7.48 10.24 13.52
C PRO A 362 8.07 10.51 14.90
N SER A 363 7.42 11.35 15.70
CA SER A 363 7.82 11.60 17.08
C SER A 363 6.72 11.18 18.06
N GLN A 364 7.05 10.15 18.83
CA GLN A 364 6.52 9.78 20.14
C GLN A 364 5.29 8.88 20.21
N SER A 365 5.47 7.88 21.10
CA SER A 365 4.48 7.00 21.75
C SER A 365 4.14 5.72 20.94
N VAL A 366 4.19 4.47 21.44
CA VAL A 366 4.31 3.92 22.80
C VAL A 366 5.04 2.56 22.73
N THR A 367 5.71 2.26 23.83
CA THR A 367 6.41 1.05 24.27
C THR A 367 5.65 -0.27 24.14
N ASN A 368 6.37 -1.30 23.67
CA ASN A 368 6.42 -2.68 24.16
C ASN A 368 6.49 -3.62 22.96
N GLU A 369 7.71 -3.95 22.54
CA GLU A 369 8.10 -5.31 22.14
C GLU A 369 9.57 -5.31 21.76
N THR A 370 10.25 -6.37 22.19
CA THR A 370 11.69 -6.59 22.07
C THR A 370 12.06 -6.87 20.62
N THR A 371 12.17 -5.82 19.81
CA THR A 371 12.79 -5.86 18.48
C THR A 371 13.98 -4.90 18.46
N PRO A 372 15.07 -5.22 17.74
CA PRO A 372 16.27 -4.38 17.71
C PRO A 372 15.89 -2.94 17.37
N SER A 373 16.33 -2.04 18.26
CA SER A 373 15.88 -0.67 18.42
C SER A 373 16.04 0.16 17.14
N TRP A 374 14.91 0.58 16.56
CA TRP A 374 14.86 1.57 15.48
C TRP A 374 15.36 2.97 15.89
N ALA A 375 15.49 3.22 17.20
CA ALA A 375 16.21 4.41 17.67
C ALA A 375 17.68 4.36 17.22
N ASP A 376 18.27 3.16 17.15
CA ASP A 376 19.68 2.95 16.79
C ASP A 376 19.95 3.28 15.32
N ALA A 377 19.07 2.86 14.39
CA ALA A 377 19.20 3.19 12.96
C ALA A 377 19.03 4.70 12.67
N ARG A 378 18.14 5.38 13.40
CA ARG A 378 17.94 6.83 13.26
C ARG A 378 19.01 7.65 13.95
N ASP A 379 19.52 7.19 15.09
CA ASP A 379 20.64 7.81 15.77
C ASP A 379 21.94 7.58 14.99
N LEU A 380 22.08 6.48 14.25
CA LEU A 380 23.12 6.28 13.24
C LEU A 380 23.01 7.26 12.07
N LEU A 381 21.82 7.47 11.50
CA LEU A 381 21.61 8.47 10.44
C LEU A 381 21.87 9.90 10.93
N ARG A 382 21.52 10.23 12.18
CA ARG A 382 21.87 11.52 12.80
C ARG A 382 23.36 11.64 13.12
N ALA A 383 24.00 10.56 13.58
CA ALA A 383 25.43 10.55 13.86
C ALA A 383 26.25 10.70 12.57
N LEU A 384 25.82 10.08 11.47
CA LEU A 384 26.38 10.24 10.13
C LEU A 384 26.14 11.66 9.57
N ALA A 385 24.97 12.25 9.78
CA ALA A 385 24.69 13.64 9.36
C ALA A 385 25.50 14.68 10.16
N ARG A 386 25.90 14.35 11.40
CA ARG A 386 26.73 15.22 12.27
C ARG A 386 28.24 15.03 12.07
N SER A 387 28.70 14.00 11.37
CA SER A 387 30.13 13.73 11.15
C SER A 387 30.72 14.48 9.94
N LYS A 388 30.19 15.68 9.62
CA LYS A 388 30.79 16.57 8.63
C LYS A 388 31.93 17.38 9.24
#